data_AF-A0A7Z9FCG8-F1
#
_entry.id   AF-A0A7Z9FCG8-F1
#
_cell.length_a   1.000
_cell.length_b   1.000
_cell.length_c   1.000
_cell.angle_alpha   90.00
_cell.angle_beta   90.00
_cell.angle_gamma   90.00
#
_symmetry.space_group_name_H-M   'P 1'
#
loop_
_entity.id
_entity.type
_entity.pdbx_description
1 polymer ?
#
loop_
_entity_poly.entity_id
_entity_poly.type
_entity_poly.pdbx_seq_one_letter_code
_entity_poly.pdbx_strand_id
1 'polypeptide(L)'
;MIFPDCRRNQEGAILVLSLIMLLVMTTMGIGLWYVADRDSEQVEVNINQSETLYSSESCIGDATRWLEVEAAKGPPCKSVGKGKLCKAIPDSGVHTMDADWRRTSGEKTKHKTRMAAHSYKCTITLINTISAAGQQGTGFDVGQTSNYQGAISSTKYLYKISASGFGPNNVRSDVEIIASTISSL
;
A
#
# COMPACT_ATOMS: atom_id res chain seq x y z
N MET A 1 -49.48 -25.69 6.39
CA MET A 1 -49.35 -27.16 6.28
C MET A 1 -50.56 -27.67 5.52
N ILE A 2 -50.40 -28.07 4.27
CA ILE A 2 -51.45 -28.78 3.53
C ILE A 2 -50.80 -30.08 3.07
N PHE A 3 -51.14 -31.18 3.74
CA PHE A 3 -50.89 -32.51 3.22
C PHE A 3 -52.02 -32.87 2.25
N PRO A 4 -51.75 -33.39 1.05
CA PRO A 4 -52.77 -33.94 0.18
C PRO A 4 -53.00 -35.42 0.51
N ASP A 5 -54.26 -35.80 0.69
CA ASP A 5 -54.70 -37.20 0.85
C ASP A 5 -55.64 -37.56 -0.32
N CYS A 6 -55.28 -38.59 -1.09
CA CYS A 6 -56.09 -39.31 -2.10
C CYS A 6 -55.43 -40.67 -2.40
N ARG A 7 -55.48 -41.55 -1.39
CA ARG A 7 -55.10 -42.97 -1.39
C ARG A 7 -55.23 -43.70 -2.74
N ARG A 8 -54.16 -44.42 -3.11
CA ARG A 8 -54.04 -45.53 -4.09
C ARG A 8 -53.47 -45.25 -5.48
N ASN A 9 -53.47 -44.01 -5.99
CA ASN A 9 -52.67 -43.61 -7.17
C ASN A 9 -51.51 -42.65 -6.79
N GLN A 10 -51.24 -42.56 -5.49
CA GLN A 10 -50.39 -41.56 -4.83
C GLN A 10 -49.04 -42.09 -4.34
N GLU A 11 -48.80 -43.40 -4.42
CA GLU A 11 -47.54 -43.99 -3.94
C GLU A 11 -46.32 -43.51 -4.74
N GLY A 12 -46.50 -43.20 -6.03
CA GLY A 12 -45.46 -42.59 -6.85
C GLY A 12 -45.35 -41.06 -6.67
N ALA A 13 -46.46 -40.39 -6.35
CA ALA A 13 -46.50 -38.92 -6.28
C ALA A 13 -45.66 -38.37 -5.10
N ILE A 14 -45.67 -39.07 -3.96
CA ILE A 14 -44.85 -38.68 -2.80
C ILE A 14 -43.35 -38.84 -3.06
N LEU A 15 -42.97 -39.82 -3.90
CA LEU A 15 -41.59 -40.10 -4.28
C LEU A 15 -41.04 -39.01 -5.21
N VAL A 16 -41.87 -38.51 -6.12
CA VAL A 16 -41.51 -37.38 -7.00
C VAL A 16 -41.37 -36.08 -6.21
N LEU A 17 -42.27 -35.82 -5.25
CA LEU A 17 -42.21 -34.64 -4.39
C LEU A 17 -40.96 -34.59 -3.52
N SER A 18 -40.56 -35.72 -2.92
CA SER A 18 -39.33 -35.79 -2.13
C SER A 18 -38.08 -35.61 -3.00
N LEU A 19 -38.07 -36.16 -4.21
CA LEU A 19 -36.96 -36.02 -5.15
C LEU A 19 -36.78 -34.56 -5.63
N ILE A 20 -37.87 -33.84 -5.86
CA ILE A 20 -37.83 -32.41 -6.20
C ILE A 20 -37.31 -31.59 -5.01
N MET A 21 -37.78 -31.86 -3.79
CA MET A 21 -37.30 -31.15 -2.59
C MET A 21 -35.80 -31.40 -2.34
N LEU A 22 -35.34 -32.63 -2.54
CA LEU A 22 -33.93 -32.99 -2.42
C LEU A 22 -33.09 -32.26 -3.47
N LEU A 23 -33.58 -32.18 -4.71
CA LEU A 23 -32.92 -31.44 -5.79
C LEU A 23 -32.84 -29.92 -5.51
N VAL A 24 -33.88 -29.33 -4.92
CA VAL A 24 -33.83 -27.91 -4.53
C VAL A 24 -32.82 -27.69 -3.40
N MET A 25 -32.78 -28.56 -2.40
CA MET A 25 -31.80 -28.44 -1.31
C MET A 25 -30.35 -28.62 -1.79
N THR A 26 -30.10 -29.54 -2.71
CA THR A 26 -28.74 -29.74 -3.27
C THR A 26 -28.33 -28.61 -4.21
N THR A 27 -29.24 -28.08 -5.03
CA THR A 27 -28.94 -26.94 -5.90
C THR A 27 -28.65 -25.67 -5.09
N MET A 28 -29.39 -25.41 -4.01
CA MET A 28 -29.06 -24.32 -3.08
C MET A 28 -27.72 -24.54 -2.36
N GLY A 29 -27.39 -25.79 -1.99
CA GLY A 29 -26.08 -26.13 -1.39
C GLY A 29 -24.89 -25.88 -2.32
N ILE A 30 -25.01 -26.24 -3.60
CA ILE A 30 -23.96 -26.01 -4.62
C ILE A 30 -23.82 -24.51 -4.91
N GLY A 31 -24.93 -23.76 -4.95
CA GLY A 31 -24.92 -22.31 -5.16
C GLY A 31 -24.13 -21.56 -4.09
N LEU A 32 -24.31 -21.92 -2.82
CA LEU A 32 -23.55 -21.34 -1.70
C LEU A 32 -22.07 -21.69 -1.78
N TRP A 33 -21.74 -22.94 -2.13
CA TRP A 33 -20.34 -23.36 -2.26
C TRP A 33 -19.61 -22.57 -3.37
N TYR A 34 -20.27 -22.37 -4.52
CA TYR A 34 -19.70 -21.60 -5.62
C TYR A 34 -19.45 -20.13 -5.25
N VAL A 35 -20.39 -19.49 -4.53
CA VAL A 35 -20.21 -18.11 -4.06
C VAL A 35 -19.10 -18.02 -3.02
N ALA A 36 -19.03 -18.98 -2.08
CA ALA A 36 -17.99 -19.00 -1.06
C ALA A 36 -16.58 -19.17 -1.63
N ASP A 37 -16.42 -20.00 -2.66
CA ASP A 37 -15.15 -20.18 -3.37
C ASP A 37 -14.68 -18.86 -4.01
N ARG A 38 -15.58 -18.19 -4.73
CA ARG A 38 -15.32 -16.87 -5.34
C ARG A 38 -15.03 -15.77 -4.33
N ASP A 39 -15.79 -15.74 -3.24
CA ASP A 39 -15.57 -14.78 -2.16
C ASP A 39 -14.18 -14.98 -1.53
N SER A 40 -13.72 -16.23 -1.40
CA SER A 40 -12.37 -16.52 -0.86
C SER A 40 -11.24 -16.00 -1.76
N GLU A 41 -11.32 -16.23 -3.08
CA GLU A 41 -10.35 -15.71 -4.06
C GLU A 41 -10.32 -14.18 -4.06
N GLN A 42 -11.50 -13.55 -4.04
CA GLN A 42 -11.61 -12.10 -4.09
C GLN A 42 -11.10 -11.45 -2.79
N VAL A 43 -11.32 -12.08 -1.64
CA VAL A 43 -10.78 -11.61 -0.36
C VAL A 43 -9.26 -11.69 -0.34
N GLU A 44 -8.65 -12.76 -0.87
CA GLU A 44 -7.19 -12.89 -0.93
C GLU A 44 -6.53 -11.79 -1.79
N VAL A 45 -7.12 -11.44 -2.93
CA VAL A 45 -6.59 -10.34 -3.77
C VAL A 45 -6.65 -9.00 -3.03
N ASN A 46 -7.77 -8.70 -2.37
CA ASN A 46 -7.93 -7.45 -1.61
C ASN A 46 -6.97 -7.38 -0.41
N ILE A 47 -6.75 -8.50 0.28
CA ILE A 47 -5.76 -8.60 1.36
C ILE A 47 -4.37 -8.33 0.80
N ASN A 48 -3.96 -9.03 -0.27
CA ASN A 48 -2.64 -8.83 -0.88
C ASN A 48 -2.43 -7.37 -1.32
N GLN A 49 -3.44 -6.72 -1.89
CA GLN A 49 -3.36 -5.32 -2.26
C GLN A 49 -3.14 -4.42 -1.04
N SER A 50 -3.93 -4.60 0.02
CA SER A 50 -3.78 -3.84 1.28
C SER A 50 -2.38 -4.05 1.88
N GLU A 51 -1.86 -5.27 1.80
CA GLU A 51 -0.52 -5.62 2.29
C GLU A 51 0.60 -5.01 1.46
N THR A 52 0.46 -4.94 0.13
CA THR A 52 1.43 -4.21 -0.72
C THR A 52 1.42 -2.71 -0.47
N LEU A 53 0.27 -2.13 -0.15
CA LEU A 53 0.18 -0.73 0.25
C LEU A 53 0.93 -0.50 1.56
N TYR A 54 0.71 -1.37 2.55
CA TYR A 54 1.44 -1.34 3.82
C TYR A 54 2.96 -1.42 3.62
N SER A 55 3.44 -2.28 2.71
CA SER A 55 4.87 -2.34 2.36
C SER A 55 5.37 -1.02 1.76
N SER A 56 4.56 -0.34 0.96
CA SER A 56 4.88 0.95 0.37
C SER A 56 4.93 2.06 1.42
N GLU A 57 4.03 2.04 2.40
CA GLU A 57 4.02 3.00 3.52
C GLU A 57 5.23 2.82 4.44
N SER A 58 5.61 1.58 4.74
CA SER A 58 6.82 1.30 5.51
C SER A 58 8.06 1.86 4.80
N CYS A 59 8.12 1.69 3.49
CA CYS A 59 9.19 2.24 2.66
C CYS A 59 9.25 3.78 2.72
N ILE A 60 8.09 4.44 2.70
CA ILE A 60 7.96 5.89 2.88
C ILE A 60 8.47 6.32 4.25
N GLY A 61 8.14 5.56 5.31
CA GLY A 61 8.64 5.79 6.66
C GLY A 61 10.17 5.78 6.72
N ASP A 62 10.79 4.76 6.11
CA ASP A 62 12.25 4.64 6.03
C ASP A 62 12.89 5.78 5.23
N ALA A 63 12.29 6.12 4.08
CA ALA A 63 12.76 7.20 3.23
C ALA A 63 12.68 8.57 3.92
N THR A 64 11.60 8.82 4.64
CA THR A 64 11.40 10.06 5.41
C THR A 64 12.38 10.14 6.57
N ARG A 65 12.56 9.04 7.32
CA ARG A 65 13.55 8.97 8.41
C ARG A 65 14.97 9.21 7.91
N TRP A 66 15.34 8.64 6.76
CA TRP A 66 16.64 8.92 6.14
C TRP A 66 16.78 10.39 5.75
N LEU A 67 15.73 10.99 5.17
CA LEU A 67 15.71 12.42 4.82
C LEU A 67 15.87 13.32 6.05
N GLU A 68 15.22 13.01 7.17
CA GLU A 68 15.34 13.78 8.41
C GLU A 68 16.77 13.77 8.97
N VAL A 69 17.38 12.58 9.04
CA VAL A 69 18.75 12.42 9.53
C VAL A 69 19.75 13.14 8.63
N GLU A 70 19.56 13.09 7.32
CA GLU A 70 20.46 13.74 6.38
C GLU A 70 20.21 15.25 6.33
N ALA A 71 18.95 15.70 6.42
CA ALA A 71 18.57 17.10 6.51
C ALA A 71 19.19 17.81 7.73
N ALA A 72 19.41 17.09 8.83
CA ALA A 72 20.11 17.63 10.01
C ALA A 72 21.58 17.99 9.74
N LYS A 73 22.24 17.35 8.75
CA LYS A 73 23.63 17.65 8.36
C LYS A 73 23.71 18.73 7.27
N GLY A 74 22.63 18.92 6.53
CA GLY A 74 22.55 19.83 5.39
C GLY A 74 21.53 19.35 4.36
N PRO A 75 21.32 20.08 3.27
CA PRO A 75 20.34 19.69 2.25
C PRO A 75 20.73 18.37 1.57
N PRO A 76 19.92 17.28 1.71
CA PRO A 76 20.25 15.99 1.12
C PRO A 76 20.38 16.09 -0.39
N CYS A 77 21.38 15.41 -0.95
CA CYS A 77 21.60 15.31 -2.39
C CYS A 77 21.75 16.64 -3.15
N LYS A 78 22.27 17.68 -2.50
CA LYS A 78 22.63 18.95 -3.16
C LYS A 78 23.56 18.78 -4.37
N SER A 79 24.44 17.78 -4.35
CA SER A 79 25.37 17.46 -5.45
C SER A 79 24.71 16.73 -6.62
N VAL A 80 23.55 16.13 -6.39
CA VAL A 80 22.80 15.38 -7.39
C VAL A 80 21.89 16.36 -8.11
N GLY A 81 22.14 16.58 -9.41
CA GLY A 81 21.36 17.53 -10.21
C GLY A 81 19.84 17.27 -10.13
N LYS A 82 19.05 18.33 -10.29
CA LYS A 82 17.57 18.26 -10.27
C LYS A 82 17.07 17.16 -11.22
N GLY A 83 16.10 16.37 -10.76
CA GLY A 83 15.51 15.26 -11.49
C GLY A 83 16.30 13.95 -11.46
N LYS A 84 17.48 13.90 -10.82
CA LYS A 84 18.25 12.66 -10.69
C LYS A 84 17.94 11.90 -9.39
N LEU A 85 18.15 10.58 -9.44
CA LEU A 85 18.05 9.69 -8.29
C LEU A 85 19.07 10.09 -7.23
N CYS A 86 18.57 10.49 -6.07
CA CYS A 86 19.35 10.89 -4.91
C CYS A 86 19.75 9.67 -4.08
N LYS A 87 18.76 8.84 -3.72
CA LYS A 87 18.95 7.63 -2.92
C LYS A 87 17.88 6.60 -3.28
N ALA A 88 18.24 5.32 -3.24
CA ALA A 88 17.28 4.22 -3.28
C ALA A 88 17.33 3.45 -1.96
N ILE A 89 16.19 2.97 -1.50
CA ILE A 89 16.06 2.13 -0.31
C ILE A 89 15.29 0.88 -0.72
N PRO A 90 15.91 -0.31 -0.75
CA PRO A 90 17.33 -0.58 -0.51
C PRO A 90 18.22 -0.08 -1.67
N ASP A 91 19.53 0.03 -1.43
CA ASP A 91 20.51 0.51 -2.43
C ASP A 91 20.55 -0.34 -3.71
N SER A 92 20.22 -1.63 -3.61
CA SER A 92 20.08 -2.53 -4.74
C SER A 92 18.92 -3.50 -4.54
N GLY A 93 18.10 -3.71 -5.58
CA GLY A 93 17.02 -4.68 -5.56
C GLY A 93 15.77 -4.20 -4.83
N VAL A 94 15.21 -5.07 -3.99
CA VAL A 94 13.96 -4.87 -3.25
C VAL A 94 14.15 -5.35 -1.81
N HIS A 95 13.63 -4.61 -0.83
CA HIS A 95 13.74 -4.97 0.58
C HIS A 95 12.57 -5.86 0.95
N THR A 96 12.85 -7.07 1.42
CA THR A 96 11.81 -8.01 1.86
C THR A 96 11.33 -7.65 3.26
N MET A 97 10.02 -7.64 3.51
CA MET A 97 9.47 -7.31 4.84
C MET A 97 9.85 -8.34 5.92
N ASP A 98 10.32 -9.53 5.53
CA ASP A 98 10.85 -10.55 6.45
C ASP A 98 12.09 -10.08 7.24
N ALA A 99 12.92 -9.21 6.66
CA ALA A 99 14.16 -8.74 7.29
C ALA A 99 13.88 -7.87 8.53
N ASP A 100 12.80 -7.11 8.49
CA ASP A 100 12.39 -6.22 9.59
C ASP A 100 11.60 -6.98 10.66
N TRP A 101 10.72 -7.90 10.24
CA TRP A 101 9.90 -8.70 11.16
C TRP A 101 10.67 -9.82 11.87
N ARG A 102 11.81 -10.27 11.35
CA ARG A 102 12.70 -11.23 12.04
C ARG A 102 13.25 -10.69 13.37
N ARG A 103 13.29 -9.37 13.55
CA ARG A 103 13.77 -8.75 14.80
C ARG A 103 12.73 -8.76 15.93
N THR A 104 11.46 -9.02 15.62
CA THR A 104 10.35 -9.02 16.57
C THR A 104 10.02 -10.46 16.96
N SER A 105 10.70 -11.00 17.98
CA SER A 105 10.67 -12.41 18.38
C SER A 105 9.38 -12.86 19.11
N GLY A 106 8.23 -12.19 18.89
CA GLY A 106 7.01 -12.39 19.68
C GLY A 106 5.71 -12.62 18.91
N GLU A 107 5.61 -12.25 17.62
CA GLU A 107 4.32 -12.30 16.89
C GLU A 107 4.14 -13.60 16.08
N LYS A 108 2.90 -14.10 16.10
CA LYS A 108 2.48 -15.40 15.56
C LYS A 108 2.95 -15.61 14.10
N THR A 109 3.59 -16.75 13.88
CA THR A 109 4.27 -17.20 12.66
C THR A 109 3.49 -17.03 11.35
N LYS A 110 2.16 -17.06 11.37
CA LYS A 110 1.33 -16.97 10.14
C LYS A 110 1.41 -15.60 9.46
N HIS A 111 1.37 -14.49 10.20
CA HIS A 111 1.47 -13.14 9.62
C HIS A 111 2.87 -12.86 9.10
N LYS A 112 3.89 -13.36 9.81
CA LYS A 112 5.30 -13.29 9.38
C LYS A 112 5.51 -13.99 8.04
N THR A 113 5.04 -15.23 7.89
CA THR A 113 5.18 -15.98 6.64
C THR A 113 4.43 -15.32 5.49
N ARG A 114 3.27 -14.71 5.75
CA ARG A 114 2.52 -13.96 4.74
C ARG A 114 3.29 -12.71 4.29
N MET A 115 3.73 -11.87 5.23
CA MET A 115 4.52 -10.67 4.97
C MET A 115 5.88 -10.95 4.31
N ALA A 116 6.46 -12.13 4.53
CA ALA A 116 7.72 -12.52 3.88
C ALA A 116 7.62 -12.60 2.35
N ALA A 117 6.43 -12.81 1.80
CA ALA A 117 6.18 -12.76 0.36
C ALA A 117 6.07 -11.33 -0.19
N HIS A 118 6.06 -10.32 0.67
CA HIS A 118 5.98 -8.91 0.30
C HIS A 118 7.34 -8.23 0.40
N SER A 119 7.57 -7.31 -0.53
CA SER A 119 8.82 -6.58 -0.64
C SER A 119 8.55 -5.15 -1.10
N TYR A 120 9.45 -4.23 -0.80
CA TYR A 120 9.30 -2.82 -1.17
C TYR A 120 10.58 -2.21 -1.72
N LYS A 121 10.42 -1.15 -2.51
CA LYS A 121 11.51 -0.33 -3.02
C LYS A 121 11.11 1.13 -3.03
N CYS A 122 11.96 1.99 -2.50
CA CYS A 122 11.81 3.44 -2.53
C CYS A 122 12.91 4.07 -3.34
N THR A 123 12.56 5.17 -3.99
CA THR A 123 13.49 6.06 -4.68
C THR A 123 13.19 7.49 -4.27
N ILE A 124 14.26 8.22 -3.92
CA ILE A 124 14.20 9.61 -3.53
C ILE A 124 14.85 10.39 -4.66
N THR A 125 14.18 11.42 -5.15
CA THR A 125 14.65 12.29 -6.24
C THR A 125 14.49 13.74 -5.82
N LEU A 126 15.52 14.56 -6.06
CA LEU A 126 15.41 16.00 -5.84
C LEU A 126 14.73 16.62 -7.07
N ILE A 127 13.50 17.13 -6.91
CA ILE A 127 12.73 17.65 -8.05
C ILE A 127 12.94 19.14 -8.25
N ASN A 128 13.09 19.92 -7.18
CA ASN A 128 13.30 21.35 -7.31
C ASN A 128 14.00 21.95 -6.10
N THR A 129 14.62 23.10 -6.31
CA THR A 129 15.17 23.95 -5.27
C THR A 129 14.65 25.36 -5.50
N ILE A 130 14.09 25.94 -4.44
CA ILE A 130 13.51 27.28 -4.45
C ILE A 130 14.31 28.09 -3.43
N SER A 131 15.18 28.98 -3.91
CA SER A 131 15.89 29.94 -3.08
C SER A 131 14.99 31.16 -2.84
N ALA A 132 14.57 31.37 -1.60
CA ALA A 132 13.84 32.58 -1.22
C ALA A 132 14.79 33.54 -0.50
N ALA A 133 14.87 34.77 -1.02
CA ALA A 133 15.31 35.91 -0.24
C ALA A 133 14.08 36.46 0.48
N GLY A 134 13.88 36.06 1.74
CA GLY A 134 12.91 36.71 2.62
C GLY A 134 11.88 35.80 3.28
N GLN A 135 11.76 36.02 4.60
CA GLN A 135 10.63 35.78 5.50
C GLN A 135 10.31 34.31 5.90
N GLN A 136 10.54 34.04 7.18
CA GLN A 136 9.97 32.93 7.95
C GLN A 136 8.43 33.06 7.96
N GLY A 137 7.77 32.36 7.03
CA GLY A 137 6.32 32.21 7.03
C GLY A 137 5.95 30.76 6.73
N THR A 138 5.12 30.15 7.59
CA THR A 138 4.55 28.81 7.41
C THR A 138 3.47 28.85 6.34
N GLY A 139 3.88 29.01 5.07
CA GLY A 139 2.95 29.14 3.95
C GLY A 139 3.73 29.33 2.66
N PHE A 140 4.16 28.23 2.05
CA PHE A 140 4.84 28.29 0.74
C PHE A 140 3.81 28.08 -0.37
N ASP A 141 3.33 29.18 -0.94
CA ASP A 141 2.61 29.17 -2.21
C ASP A 141 3.59 29.07 -3.39
N VAL A 142 3.26 28.20 -4.35
CA VAL A 142 4.02 28.01 -5.59
C VAL A 142 3.70 29.17 -6.53
N GLY A 143 4.27 30.35 -6.29
CA GLY A 143 4.04 31.48 -7.19
C GLY A 143 4.64 32.85 -6.87
N GLN A 144 5.24 33.08 -5.69
CA GLN A 144 5.67 34.44 -5.35
C GLN A 144 7.19 34.63 -5.46
N THR A 145 7.60 35.22 -6.58
CA THR A 145 8.87 35.96 -6.67
C THR A 145 8.57 37.41 -6.27
N SER A 146 9.01 37.87 -5.10
CA SER A 146 9.18 39.32 -4.88
C SER A 146 10.20 39.60 -3.81
N ASN A 147 11.31 40.18 -4.28
CA ASN A 147 12.39 40.74 -3.49
C ASN A 147 11.88 41.97 -2.74
N TYR A 148 11.83 41.92 -1.41
CA TYR A 148 12.06 43.11 -0.56
C TYR A 148 12.38 42.68 0.88
N GLN A 149 13.54 43.13 1.36
CA GLN A 149 14.04 43.11 2.76
C GLN A 149 14.72 41.84 3.30
N GLY A 150 16.00 42.02 3.68
CA GLY A 150 16.74 41.22 4.67
C GLY A 150 17.09 39.81 4.24
N ALA A 151 18.27 39.62 3.65
CA ALA A 151 18.75 38.36 3.09
C ALA A 151 19.05 37.29 4.17
N ILE A 152 18.02 36.66 4.72
CA ILE A 152 18.11 35.28 5.20
C ILE A 152 17.74 34.43 3.98
N SER A 153 18.75 33.87 3.31
CA SER A 153 18.57 33.01 2.13
C SER A 153 18.12 31.63 2.58
N SER A 154 16.82 31.46 2.81
CA SER A 154 16.25 30.15 3.08
C SER A 154 15.99 29.43 1.76
N THR A 155 16.68 28.31 1.55
CA THR A 155 16.46 27.48 0.36
C THR A 155 15.56 26.31 0.71
N LYS A 156 14.42 26.23 0.04
CA LYS A 156 13.50 25.09 0.12
C LYS A 156 13.89 24.05 -0.92
N TYR A 157 14.09 22.81 -0.49
CA TYR A 157 14.38 21.67 -1.34
C TYR A 157 13.15 20.77 -1.40
N LEU A 158 12.69 20.46 -2.60
CA LEU A 158 11.55 19.59 -2.84
C LEU A 158 12.06 18.22 -3.30
N TYR A 159 11.65 17.17 -2.59
CA TYR A 159 11.99 15.79 -2.87
C TYR A 159 10.74 15.03 -3.25
N LYS A 160 10.80 14.26 -4.34
CA LYS A 160 9.81 13.25 -4.67
C LYS A 160 10.31 11.90 -4.18
N ILE A 161 9.51 11.27 -3.34
CA ILE A 161 9.72 9.90 -2.87
C ILE A 161 8.71 9.03 -3.60
N SER A 162 9.19 8.15 -4.47
CA SER A 162 8.36 7.12 -5.10
C SER A 162 8.62 5.79 -4.40
N ALA A 163 7.58 5.25 -3.78
CA ALA A 163 7.57 3.98 -3.07
C ALA A 163 6.76 2.95 -3.85
N SER A 164 7.30 1.75 -4.00
CA SER A 164 6.69 0.63 -4.70
C SER A 164 6.68 -0.59 -3.79
N GLY A 165 5.50 -1.10 -3.48
CA GLY A 165 5.28 -2.36 -2.79
C GLY A 165 4.92 -3.47 -3.76
N PHE A 166 5.51 -4.63 -3.56
CA PHE A 166 5.37 -5.83 -4.39
C PHE A 166 4.86 -6.97 -3.52
N GLY A 167 3.85 -7.66 -4.00
CA GLY A 167 3.26 -8.83 -3.34
C GLY A 167 3.23 -10.05 -4.27
N PRO A 168 2.74 -11.19 -3.75
CA PRO A 168 2.52 -12.38 -4.57
C PRO A 168 1.53 -12.10 -5.71
N ASN A 169 1.57 -12.93 -6.77
CA ASN A 169 0.70 -12.81 -7.95
C ASN A 169 0.83 -11.49 -8.73
N ASN A 170 2.02 -10.88 -8.72
CA ASN A 170 2.32 -9.63 -9.43
C ASN A 170 1.44 -8.44 -8.98
N VAL A 171 0.89 -8.50 -7.76
CA VAL A 171 0.18 -7.38 -7.15
C VAL A 171 1.22 -6.31 -6.80
N ARG A 172 0.98 -5.09 -7.25
CA ARG A 172 1.85 -3.94 -7.02
C ARG A 172 1.04 -2.74 -6.58
N SER A 173 1.56 -2.04 -5.58
CA SER A 173 1.07 -0.73 -5.16
C SER A 173 2.19 0.28 -5.31
N ASP A 174 1.90 1.42 -5.93
CA ASP A 174 2.84 2.53 -6.07
C ASP A 174 2.26 3.76 -5.37
N VAL A 175 3.07 4.39 -4.52
CA VAL A 175 2.70 5.59 -3.77
C VAL A 175 3.79 6.63 -4.00
N GLU A 176 3.38 7.84 -4.34
CA GLU A 176 4.28 8.98 -4.48
C GLU A 176 3.95 10.06 -3.46
N ILE A 177 4.97 10.57 -2.77
CA ILE A 177 4.84 11.70 -1.86
C ILE A 177 5.87 12.78 -2.17
N ILE A 178 5.51 14.02 -1.91
CA ILE A 178 6.42 15.17 -2.02
C ILE A 178 6.77 15.64 -0.62
N ALA A 179 8.05 15.50 -0.26
CA ALA A 179 8.61 16.03 0.97
C ALA A 179 9.35 17.34 0.70
N SER A 180 9.37 18.25 1.66
CA SER A 180 10.14 19.48 1.54
C SER A 180 10.99 19.74 2.77
N THR A 181 12.26 20.10 2.56
CA THR A 181 13.14 20.57 3.63
C THR A 181 13.49 22.04 3.41
N ILE A 182 13.63 22.78 4.50
CA ILE A 182 13.98 24.20 4.48
C ILE A 182 15.33 24.32 5.19
N SER A 183 16.32 24.91 4.51
CA SER A 183 17.62 25.20 5.08
C SER A 183 17.85 26.70 5.02
N SER A 184 17.92 27.35 6.19
CA SER A 184 18.38 28.72 6.34
C SER A 184 19.90 28.73 6.46
N LEU A 185 20.56 29.40 5.52
CA LEU A 185 21.97 29.79 5.62
C LEU A 185 22.11 31.03 6.52
#